data_AF-C6BBS8-F1
#
_entry.id   AF-C6BBS8-F1
#
_cell.length_a   1.000
_cell.length_b   1.000
_cell.length_c   1.000
_cell.angle_alpha   90.00
_cell.angle_beta   90.00
_cell.angle_gamma   90.00
#
_symmetry.space_group_name_H-M   'P 1'
#
loop_
_entity.id
_entity.type
_entity.pdbx_description
1 polymer ?
#
loop_
_entity_poly.entity_id
_entity_poly.type
_entity_poly.pdbx_seq_one_letter_code
_entity_poly.pdbx_strand_id
1 'polypeptide(L)' 'MPIIKVHKAFELSIAYDGELRKLPFAVGEHEVPQEVADHWYTKAHSEPVEDEPAKAKKGKAE' A
#
# COMPACT_ATOMS: atom_id res chain seq x y z
N MET A 1 5.81 -8.28 -4.92
CA MET A 1 5.11 -7.00 -4.70
C MET A 1 5.38 -6.65 -3.24
N PRO A 2 5.95 -5.48 -2.90
CA PRO A 2 6.30 -5.16 -1.51
C PRO A 2 5.09 -5.03 -0.58
N ILE A 3 5.27 -5.38 0.69
CA ILE A 3 4.28 -5.15 1.75
C ILE A 3 4.62 -3.86 2.50
N ILE A 4 3.62 -3.00 2.67
CA ILE A 4 3.68 -1.80 3.51
C ILE A 4 2.73 -1.95 4.68
N LYS A 5 3.12 -1.42 5.85
CA LYS A 5 2.25 -1.30 7.02
C LYS A 5 1.83 0.14 7.20
N VAL A 6 0.56 0.41 6.90
CA VAL A 6 -0.07 1.72 6.99
C VAL A 6 -0.44 1.98 8.43
N HIS A 7 0.16 3.01 9.04
CA HIS A 7 -0.15 3.41 10.42
C HIS A 7 -1.29 4.44 10.49
N LYS A 8 -1.55 5.14 9.38
CA LYS A 8 -2.62 6.13 9.26
C LYS A 8 -3.33 5.97 7.93
N ALA A 9 -4.65 5.76 7.95
CA ALA A 9 -5.44 5.61 6.72
C ALA A 9 -5.29 6.83 5.82
N PHE A 10 -5.09 6.59 4.52
CA PHE A 10 -4.87 7.62 3.51
C PHE A 10 -5.39 7.18 2.14
N GLU A 11 -5.53 8.13 1.23
CA GLU A 11 -5.84 7.84 -0.18
C GLU A 11 -4.66 8.33 -1.04
N LEU A 12 -4.07 7.42 -1.81
CA LEU A 12 -3.00 7.76 -2.74
C LEU A 12 -3.59 8.04 -4.12
N SER A 13 -3.36 9.23 -4.65
CA SER A 13 -3.64 9.55 -6.05
C SER A 13 -2.35 9.42 -6.84
N ILE A 14 -2.25 8.42 -7.72
CA ILE A 14 -1.09 8.20 -8.59
C ILE A 14 -1.56 8.19 -10.05
N ALA A 15 -0.82 8.89 -10.93
CA ALA A 15 -1.07 8.84 -12.36
C ALA A 15 -0.40 7.60 -12.94
N TYR A 16 -1.19 6.70 -13.51
CA TYR A 16 -0.73 5.49 -14.19
C TYR A 16 -1.25 5.51 -15.62
N ASP A 17 -0.35 5.47 -16.60
CA ASP A 17 -0.70 5.52 -18.03
C ASP A 17 -1.56 6.75 -18.44
N GLY A 18 -1.33 7.89 -17.78
CA GLY A 18 -2.11 9.12 -18.01
C GLY A 18 -3.46 9.17 -17.30
N GLU A 19 -3.84 8.10 -16.59
CA GLU A 19 -5.06 8.05 -15.79
C GLU A 19 -4.76 8.23 -14.30
N LEU A 20 -5.48 9.13 -13.64
CA LEU A 20 -5.37 9.33 -12.19
C LEU A 20 -6.09 8.18 -11.47
N ARG A 21 -5.33 7.28 -10.84
CA ARG A 21 -5.87 6.22 -9.98
C ARG A 21 -5.84 6.64 -8.53
N LYS A 22 -6.97 6.45 -7.85
CA LYS A 22 -7.12 6.67 -6.41
C LYS A 22 -7.11 5.33 -5.69
N LEU A 23 -6.11 5.11 -4.85
CA LEU A 23 -5.91 3.89 -4.09
C LEU A 23 -6.17 4.19 -2.61
N PRO A 24 -7.30 3.73 -2.05
CA PRO A 24 -7.57 3.89 -0.63
C PRO A 24 -6.79 2.86 0.19
N PHE A 25 -6.04 3.34 1.19
CA PHE A 25 -5.28 2.53 2.13
C PHE A 25 -5.86 2.65 3.54
N ALA A 26 -6.35 1.54 4.07
CA ALA A 26 -6.77 1.45 5.47
C ALA A 26 -5.54 1.25 6.38
N VAL A 27 -5.67 1.49 7.68
CA VAL A 27 -4.64 1.11 8.66
C VAL A 27 -4.48 -0.41 8.64
N GLY A 28 -3.24 -0.90 8.51
CA GLY A 28 -2.93 -2.33 8.39
C GLY A 28 -1.84 -2.63 7.35
N GLU A 29 -1.62 -3.91 7.10
CA GLU A 29 -0.65 -4.39 6.11
C GLU A 29 -1.31 -4.49 4.73
N HIS A 30 -0.64 -3.97 3.70
CA HIS A 30 -1.10 -3.99 2.32
C HIS A 30 0.02 -4.43 1.39
N GLU A 31 -0.30 -5.36 0.50
CA GLU A 31 0.56 -5.70 -0.62
C GLU A 31 0.33 -4.69 -1.74
N VAL A 32 1.39 -3.99 -2.16
CA VAL A 32 1.31 -2.90 -3.13
C VAL A 32 2.37 -3.06 -4.21
N PRO A 33 2.17 -2.46 -5.41
CA PRO A 33 3.23 -2.41 -6.41
C PRO A 33 4.40 -1.53 -5.93
N GLN A 34 5.59 -1.77 -6.49
CA GLN A 34 6.82 -1.12 -6.04
C GLN A 34 6.80 0.40 -6.18
N GLU A 35 6.18 0.89 -7.25
CA GLU A 35 5.89 2.30 -7.51
C GLU A 35 5.03 2.96 -6.43
N VAL A 36 4.10 2.23 -5.81
CA VAL A 36 3.31 2.72 -4.67
C VAL A 36 4.13 2.68 -3.39
N ALA A 37 4.88 1.60 -3.13
CA ALA A 37 5.74 1.50 -1.95
C ALA A 37 6.85 2.55 -1.93
N ASP A 38 7.39 2.91 -3.10
CA ASP A 38 8.43 3.94 -3.21
C ASP A 38 7.87 5.37 -3.29
N HIS A 39 6.54 5.51 -3.41
CA HIS A 39 5.91 6.82 -3.44
C HIS A 39 6.12 7.57 -2.11
N TRP A 40 6.57 8.82 -2.18
CA TRP A 40 6.88 9.64 -0.99
C TRP A 40 5.72 9.72 0.01
N TYR A 41 4.49 9.83 -0.50
CA TYR A 41 3.28 9.91 0.31
C TYR A 41 3.01 8.59 1.06
N THR A 42 3.20 7.45 0.38
CA THR A 42 3.11 6.13 1.00
C THR A 42 4.13 5.98 2.12
N LYS A 43 5.39 6.35 1.89
CA LYS A 43 6.47 6.29 2.90
C LYS A 43 6.22 7.22 4.09
N ALA A 44 5.48 8.31 3.91
CA ALA A 44 5.10 9.19 5.02
C ALA A 44 3.99 8.59 5.92
N HIS A 45 3.13 7.73 5.35
CA HIS A 45 1.95 7.17 6.00
C HIS A 45 2.04 5.66 6.27
N SER A 46 3.15 5.04 5.91
CA SER A 46 3.41 3.61 6.08
C SER A 46 4.89 3.33 6.30
N GLU A 47 5.18 2.15 6.83
CA GLU A 47 6.54 1.63 6.99
C GLU A 47 6.70 0.38 6.11
N PRO A 48 7.87 0.18 5.48
CA PRO A 48 8.15 -1.06 4.76
C PRO A 48 8.15 -2.23 5.75
N VAL A 49 7.43 -3.29 5.42
CA VAL A 49 7.53 -4.55 6.14
C VAL A 49 8.53 -5.41 5.38
N GLU A 50 9.68 -5.71 5.98
CA GLU A 50 10.58 -6.73 5.45
C GLU A 50 9.83 -8.06 5.49
N ASP A 51 9.43 -8.54 4.30
CA ASP A 51 8.82 -9.86 4.10
C ASP A 51 9.83 -10.95 4.50
N GLU A 52 9.71 -11.47 5.71
CA GLU A 52 9.82 -12.91 5.85
C GLU A 52 8.56 -13.52 5.23
N PRO A 53 8.65 -14.51 4.31
CA PRO A 53 7.54 -14.97 3.51
C PRO A 53 6.55 -15.76 4.37
N ALA A 54 5.66 -15.07 5.07
CA ALA A 54 4.58 -15.71 5.80
C ALA A 54 3.38 -14.77 5.98
N LYS A 55 2.36 -15.09 5.19
CA LYS A 55 0.93 -15.03 5.57
C LYS A 55 0.17 -13.77 5.15
N ALA A 56 -0.09 -13.66 3.85
CA ALA A 56 -1.30 -13.02 3.35
C ALA A 56 -2.56 -13.75 3.87
N LYS A 57 -3.06 -13.32 5.02
CA LYS A 57 -4.48 -13.42 5.38
C LYS A 57 -4.91 -12.07 5.96
N LYS A 58 -5.74 -11.33 5.22
CA LYS A 58 -7.20 -11.26 5.46
C LYS A 58 -7.80 -9.90 5.06
N GLY A 59 -8.86 -9.97 4.26
CA GLY A 59 -9.93 -8.97 4.17
C GLY A 59 -9.86 -8.16 2.89
N LYS A 60 -10.76 -8.34 1.92
CA LYS A 60 -12.21 -8.32 2.09
C LYS A 60 -12.89 -9.25 1.07
N ALA A 61 -13.54 -10.29 1.58
CA ALA A 61 -14.52 -11.10 0.89
C ALA A 61 -15.92 -10.62 1.29
N GLU A 62 -16.81 -10.65 0.29
CA GLU A 62 -18.29 -10.63 0.33
C GLU A 62 -19.01 -9.34 0.76
#